data_AF-A0A3G2HST4-F1
#
_entry.id   AF-A0A3G2HST4-F1
#
_cell.length_a   1.000
_cell.length_b   1.000
_cell.length_c   1.000
_cell.angle_alpha   90.00
_cell.angle_beta   90.00
_cell.angle_gamma   90.00
#
_symmetry.space_group_name_H-M   'P 1'
#
loop_
_entity.id
_entity.type
_entity.pdbx_description
1 polymer ?
#
loop_
_entity_poly.entity_id
_entity_poly.type
_entity_poly.pdbx_seq_one_letter_code
_entity_poly.pdbx_strand_id
1 'polypeptide(L)'
;MPREDEVKIYIYIDLIKYGVIYEAGYWLDSDFAKAFKSLSIETKAELAEIDGNLVLPAALLTELYQLDYPAWTNSGNAMIKEMVLASAIVDNRLDLIDKDDYWALYRYFVNTRLELTSLSDFSNPLFVKFMLDKLITEKRVIFTWIVQNLISMIRASSLRPAEHEKFFVELFKESQYVQGERADLFLEAVEKHPRLFCLLIKDRLSIDPFSKQTNYSQWLRDSEKFLYLGKLRTIKGVDTTAGVADFDRRLMLYKDMNRCPRGLGRFS
;
A
#
# COMPACT_ATOMS: atom_id res chain seq x y z
N MET A 1 -30.11 31.40 14.81
CA MET A 1 -29.17 32.45 14.37
C MET A 1 -27.83 32.11 15.00
N PRO A 2 -26.73 32.07 14.21
CA PRO A 2 -25.40 31.82 14.77
C PRO A 2 -25.07 32.88 15.83
N ARG A 3 -24.31 32.51 16.86
CA ARG A 3 -23.72 33.51 17.76
C ARG A 3 -22.76 34.40 16.96
N GLU A 4 -22.52 35.66 17.35
CA GLU A 4 -21.58 36.55 16.63
C GLU A 4 -20.20 35.89 16.41
N ASP A 5 -19.78 35.06 17.36
CA ASP A 5 -18.52 34.31 17.31
C ASP A 5 -18.51 33.21 16.23
N GLU A 6 -19.65 32.60 15.93
CA GLU A 6 -19.80 31.55 14.89
C GLU A 6 -19.75 32.15 13.48
N VAL A 7 -20.16 33.41 13.32
CA VAL A 7 -20.18 34.10 12.02
C VAL A 7 -18.79 34.13 11.39
N LYS A 8 -17.73 34.34 12.18
CA LYS A 8 -16.34 34.32 11.69
C LYS A 8 -15.95 32.97 11.09
N ILE A 9 -16.42 31.86 11.68
CA ILE A 9 -16.10 30.52 11.21
C ILE A 9 -16.80 30.23 9.88
N TYR A 10 -18.06 30.62 9.75
CA TYR A 10 -18.78 30.50 8.48
C TYR A 10 -18.18 31.39 7.38
N ILE A 11 -17.74 32.61 7.69
CA ILE A 11 -17.04 33.47 6.72
C ILE A 11 -15.75 32.80 6.23
N TYR A 12 -14.95 32.24 7.14
CA TYR A 12 -13.76 31.47 6.76
C TYR A 12 -14.11 30.33 5.79
N ILE A 13 -15.10 29.49 6.15
CA ILE A 13 -15.51 28.33 5.34
C ILE A 13 -16.02 28.76 3.96
N ASP A 14 -16.85 29.81 3.90
CA ASP A 14 -17.35 30.33 2.63
C ASP A 14 -16.20 30.83 1.74
N LEU A 15 -15.24 31.57 2.30
CA LEU A 15 -14.08 32.03 1.54
C LEU A 15 -13.24 30.85 1.02
N ILE A 16 -13.04 29.79 1.81
CA ILE A 16 -12.38 28.55 1.34
C ILE A 16 -13.18 27.89 0.21
N LYS A 17 -14.49 27.75 0.37
CA LYS A 17 -15.38 27.14 -0.62
C LYS A 17 -15.37 27.88 -1.96
N TYR A 18 -15.23 29.21 -1.94
CA TYR A 18 -15.13 30.05 -3.14
C TYR A 18 -13.68 30.23 -3.66
N GLY A 19 -12.70 29.53 -3.07
CA GLY A 19 -11.31 29.54 -3.54
C GLY A 19 -10.52 30.80 -3.16
N VAL A 20 -11.02 31.61 -2.22
CA VAL A 20 -10.41 32.87 -1.77
C VAL A 20 -9.53 32.62 -0.54
N ILE A 21 -8.57 31.71 -0.69
CA ILE A 21 -7.76 31.16 0.42
C ILE A 21 -6.98 32.25 1.18
N TYR A 22 -6.41 33.21 0.45
CA TYR A 22 -5.63 34.29 1.06
C TYR A 22 -6.49 35.14 2.01
N GLU A 23 -7.73 35.44 1.62
CA GLU A 23 -8.64 36.23 2.45
C GLU A 23 -9.15 35.42 3.64
N ALA A 24 -9.41 34.12 3.44
CA ALA A 24 -9.78 33.22 4.53
C ALA A 24 -8.71 33.20 5.64
N GLY A 25 -7.43 33.25 5.27
CA GLY A 25 -6.32 33.28 6.23
C GLY A 25 -6.37 34.46 7.21
N TYR A 26 -6.91 35.62 6.81
CA TYR A 26 -7.05 36.77 7.72
C TYR A 26 -8.04 36.56 8.85
N TRP A 27 -8.96 35.60 8.68
CA TRP A 27 -9.96 35.28 9.70
C TRP A 27 -9.44 34.30 10.75
N LEU A 28 -8.26 33.70 10.57
CA LEU A 28 -7.63 32.79 11.53
C LEU A 28 -6.94 33.57 12.67
N ASP A 29 -7.69 34.41 13.37
CA ASP A 29 -7.23 35.21 14.51
C ASP A 29 -7.48 34.53 15.87
N SER A 30 -7.08 35.19 16.96
CA SER A 30 -7.28 34.64 18.32
C SER A 30 -8.75 34.49 18.70
N ASP A 31 -9.65 35.29 18.12
CA ASP A 31 -11.07 35.25 18.43
C ASP A 31 -11.75 34.12 17.67
N PHE A 32 -11.33 33.84 16.43
CA PHE A 32 -11.68 32.62 15.70
C PHE A 32 -11.29 31.39 16.51
N ALA A 33 -10.06 31.34 17.03
CA ALA A 33 -9.60 30.20 17.83
C ALA A 33 -10.45 29.99 19.09
N LYS A 34 -10.84 31.07 19.78
CA LYS A 34 -11.77 31.01 20.93
C LYS A 34 -13.16 30.55 20.52
N ALA A 35 -13.69 31.11 19.43
CA ALA A 35 -15.00 30.78 18.89
C ALA A 35 -15.07 29.30 18.54
N PHE A 36 -14.10 28.81 17.76
CA PHE A 36 -14.01 27.41 17.38
C PHE A 36 -13.90 26.52 18.62
N LYS A 37 -13.01 26.83 19.57
CA LYS A 37 -12.84 26.06 20.81
C LYS A 37 -14.13 25.95 21.63
N SER A 38 -15.00 26.97 21.60
CA SER A 38 -16.26 27.00 22.34
C SER A 38 -17.36 26.10 21.75
N LEU A 39 -17.21 25.64 20.52
CA LEU A 39 -18.15 24.74 19.86
C LEU A 39 -18.10 23.33 20.42
N SER A 40 -19.19 22.58 20.30
CA SER A 40 -19.17 21.14 20.57
C SER A 40 -18.30 20.41 19.56
N ILE A 41 -17.82 19.23 19.95
CA ILE A 41 -16.98 18.39 19.08
C ILE A 41 -17.74 17.99 17.81
N GLU A 42 -19.05 17.75 17.89
CA GLU A 42 -19.90 17.41 16.75
C GLU A 42 -19.98 18.57 15.76
N THR A 43 -20.23 19.79 16.23
CA THR A 43 -20.27 20.97 15.36
C THR A 43 -18.90 21.27 14.76
N LYS A 44 -17.81 21.11 15.52
CA LYS A 44 -16.44 21.21 14.97
C LYS A 44 -16.22 20.21 13.85
N ALA A 45 -16.71 18.99 14.00
CA ALA A 45 -16.56 17.93 13.00
C ALA A 45 -17.33 18.23 11.70
N GLU A 46 -18.56 18.73 11.80
CA GLU A 46 -19.36 19.18 10.64
C GLU A 46 -18.66 20.29 9.87
N LEU A 47 -18.07 21.26 10.58
CA LEU A 47 -17.33 22.37 9.98
C LEU A 47 -15.98 21.91 9.38
N ALA A 48 -15.34 20.93 10.01
CA ALA A 48 -14.10 20.34 9.53
C ALA A 48 -14.30 19.53 8.24
N GLU A 49 -15.44 18.87 8.05
CA GLU A 49 -15.76 18.11 6.84
C GLU A 49 -15.82 18.99 5.58
N ILE A 50 -16.24 20.25 5.74
CA ILE A 50 -16.37 21.21 4.63
C ILE A 50 -15.16 22.13 4.45
N ASP A 51 -14.14 22.02 5.31
CA ASP A 51 -12.89 22.78 5.20
C ASP A 51 -11.89 22.11 4.24
N GLY A 52 -11.91 22.54 2.98
CA GLY A 52 -11.00 22.05 1.95
C GLY A 52 -9.50 22.32 2.21
N ASN A 53 -9.17 23.21 3.16
CA ASN A 53 -7.78 23.55 3.49
C ASN A 53 -7.22 22.79 4.70
N LEU A 54 -8.00 21.91 5.32
CA LEU A 54 -7.58 21.02 6.41
C LEU A 54 -7.12 21.72 7.71
N VAL A 55 -7.44 23.02 7.89
CA VAL A 55 -7.10 23.78 9.10
C VAL A 55 -7.99 23.34 10.27
N LEU A 56 -9.30 23.34 10.07
CA LEU A 56 -10.28 22.90 11.06
C LEU A 56 -10.13 21.41 11.40
N PRO A 57 -9.91 20.51 10.41
CA PRO A 57 -9.54 19.12 10.70
C PRO A 57 -8.32 18.98 11.61
N ALA A 58 -7.24 19.73 11.37
CA ALA A 58 -6.03 19.65 12.18
C ALA A 58 -6.27 20.17 13.62
N ALA A 59 -7.03 21.25 13.77
CA ALA A 59 -7.39 21.79 15.08
C ALA A 59 -8.25 20.79 15.88
N LEU A 60 -9.28 20.20 15.25
CA LEU A 60 -10.14 19.20 15.89
C LEU A 60 -9.36 17.94 16.27
N LEU A 61 -8.49 17.43 15.38
CA LEU A 61 -7.65 16.27 15.66
C LEU A 61 -6.78 16.50 16.90
N THR A 62 -6.16 17.69 17.01
CA THR A 62 -5.34 18.07 18.17
C THR A 62 -6.16 18.08 19.45
N GLU A 63 -7.38 18.59 19.41
CA GLU A 63 -8.28 18.61 20.56
C GLU A 63 -8.74 17.20 20.97
N LEU A 64 -9.12 16.36 20.00
CA LEU A 64 -9.48 14.96 20.26
C LEU A 64 -8.33 14.20 20.94
N TYR A 65 -7.10 14.41 20.47
CA TYR A 65 -5.91 13.84 21.10
C TYR A 65 -5.75 14.26 22.57
N GLN A 66 -6.10 15.50 22.92
CA GLN A 66 -6.05 16.01 24.30
C GLN A 66 -7.18 15.47 25.18
N LEU A 67 -8.31 15.08 24.58
CA LEU A 67 -9.55 14.67 25.25
C LEU A 67 -9.74 13.15 25.33
N ASP A 68 -8.65 12.36 25.26
CA ASP A 68 -8.72 10.89 25.19
C ASP A 68 -9.59 10.41 24.01
N TYR A 69 -9.07 10.60 22.79
CA TYR A 69 -9.74 10.23 21.54
C TYR A 69 -10.39 8.83 21.51
N PRO A 70 -9.90 7.77 22.21
CA PRO A 70 -10.57 6.46 22.25
C PRO A 70 -12.03 6.51 22.74
N ALA A 71 -12.40 7.51 23.55
CA ALA A 71 -13.78 7.71 23.98
C ALA A 71 -14.75 7.98 22.81
N TRP A 72 -14.22 8.36 21.64
CA TRP A 72 -14.97 8.79 20.47
C TRP A 72 -15.11 7.73 19.37
N THR A 73 -14.61 6.51 19.58
CA THR A 73 -14.70 5.41 18.60
C THR A 73 -16.14 5.10 18.16
N ASN A 74 -17.10 5.27 19.06
CA ASN A 74 -18.52 5.03 18.80
C ASN A 74 -19.28 6.26 18.29
N SER A 75 -18.59 7.35 17.94
CA SER A 75 -19.23 8.57 17.44
C SER A 75 -20.08 8.29 16.20
N GLY A 76 -21.26 8.91 16.10
CA GLY A 76 -22.08 8.84 14.88
C GLY A 76 -21.54 9.67 13.72
N ASN A 77 -20.59 10.58 13.98
CA ASN A 77 -20.06 11.51 12.98
C ASN A 77 -18.86 10.89 12.23
N ALA A 78 -18.93 10.88 10.89
CA ALA A 78 -17.92 10.26 10.04
C ALA A 78 -16.54 10.92 10.16
N MET A 79 -16.48 12.25 10.24
CA MET A 79 -15.22 12.99 10.38
C MET A 79 -14.53 12.69 11.71
N ILE A 80 -15.29 12.53 12.80
CA ILE A 80 -14.75 12.10 14.10
C ILE A 80 -14.20 10.67 13.99
N LYS A 81 -14.95 9.74 13.40
CA LYS A 81 -14.47 8.35 13.20
C LYS A 81 -13.17 8.30 12.41
N GLU A 82 -13.08 9.11 11.36
CA GLU A 82 -11.87 9.23 10.52
C GLU A 82 -10.66 9.75 11.32
N MET A 83 -10.86 10.76 12.17
CA MET A 83 -9.82 11.26 13.06
C MET A 83 -9.40 10.26 14.13
N VAL A 84 -10.36 9.53 14.71
CA VAL A 84 -10.09 8.46 15.68
C VAL A 84 -9.27 7.35 15.02
N LEU A 85 -9.63 6.93 13.80
CA LEU A 85 -8.87 5.95 13.04
C LEU A 85 -7.45 6.44 12.72
N ALA A 86 -7.31 7.69 12.25
CA ALA A 86 -6.01 8.29 11.99
C ALA A 86 -5.13 8.32 13.26
N SER A 87 -5.74 8.65 14.40
CA SER A 87 -5.06 8.68 15.69
C SER A 87 -4.63 7.29 16.15
N ALA A 88 -5.53 6.30 16.01
CA ALA A 88 -5.26 4.91 16.32
C ALA A 88 -4.12 4.33 15.45
N ILE A 89 -4.03 4.72 14.18
CA ILE A 89 -2.92 4.34 13.28
C ILE A 89 -1.58 4.89 13.79
N VAL A 90 -1.54 6.17 14.16
CA VAL A 90 -0.31 6.82 14.68
C VAL A 90 0.14 6.18 15.98
N ASP A 91 -0.81 5.86 16.86
CA ASP A 91 -0.52 5.28 18.18
C ASP A 91 -0.39 3.74 18.16
N ASN A 92 -0.56 3.11 16.99
CA ASN A 92 -0.59 1.64 16.81
C ASN A 92 -1.64 0.93 17.70
N ARG A 93 -2.82 1.54 17.86
CA ARG A 93 -3.95 1.07 18.69
C ARG A 93 -4.97 0.27 17.87
N LEU A 94 -4.58 -0.93 17.45
CA LEU A 94 -5.49 -1.84 16.72
C LEU A 94 -6.74 -2.22 17.52
N ASP A 95 -6.67 -2.19 18.85
CA ASP A 95 -7.78 -2.49 19.76
C ASP A 95 -8.97 -1.53 19.60
N LEU A 96 -8.76 -0.36 19.01
CA LEU A 96 -9.80 0.64 18.75
C LEU A 96 -10.49 0.46 17.40
N ILE A 97 -10.06 -0.49 16.59
CA ILE A 97 -10.60 -0.72 15.26
C ILE A 97 -11.56 -1.91 15.30
N ASP A 98 -12.80 -1.65 14.85
CA ASP A 98 -13.78 -2.72 14.65
C ASP A 98 -13.28 -3.71 13.58
N LYS A 99 -13.23 -4.98 13.94
CA LYS A 99 -12.72 -6.04 13.07
C LYS A 99 -13.66 -6.36 11.90
N ASP A 100 -14.93 -5.95 12.01
CA ASP A 100 -15.89 -6.07 10.92
C ASP A 100 -15.86 -4.84 9.98
N ASP A 101 -15.18 -3.75 10.37
CA ASP A 101 -14.91 -2.61 9.49
C ASP A 101 -13.66 -2.86 8.65
N TYR A 102 -13.86 -3.52 7.51
CA TYR A 102 -12.77 -3.85 6.58
C TYR A 102 -12.07 -2.62 6.00
N TRP A 103 -12.75 -1.47 5.93
CA TRP A 103 -12.14 -0.24 5.44
C TRP A 103 -11.20 0.35 6.48
N ALA A 104 -11.61 0.39 7.74
CA ALA A 104 -10.75 0.82 8.84
C ALA A 104 -9.54 -0.12 9.01
N LEU A 105 -9.76 -1.44 9.01
CA LEU A 105 -8.68 -2.44 9.04
C LEU A 105 -7.71 -2.30 7.86
N TYR A 106 -8.23 -2.09 6.64
CA TYR A 106 -7.38 -1.89 5.47
C TYR A 106 -6.53 -0.63 5.61
N ARG A 107 -7.12 0.49 6.05
CA ARG A 107 -6.39 1.73 6.29
C ARG A 107 -5.31 1.55 7.36
N TYR A 108 -5.58 0.81 8.42
CA TYR A 108 -4.55 0.48 9.41
C TYR A 108 -3.44 -0.38 8.80
N PHE A 109 -3.81 -1.46 8.09
CA PHE A 109 -2.87 -2.37 7.43
C PHE A 109 -1.91 -1.65 6.48
N VAL A 110 -2.39 -0.68 5.71
CA VAL A 110 -1.56 0.03 4.72
C VAL A 110 -0.77 1.21 5.29
N ASN A 111 -0.99 1.61 6.53
CA ASN A 111 -0.28 2.74 7.17
C ASN A 111 0.59 2.32 8.36
N THR A 112 0.43 1.09 8.86
CA THR A 112 1.13 0.60 10.05
C THR A 112 1.87 -0.70 9.76
N ARG A 113 3.07 -0.84 10.31
CA ARG A 113 3.78 -2.13 10.35
C ARG A 113 3.16 -3.00 11.44
N LEU A 114 2.67 -4.17 11.07
CA LEU A 114 2.00 -5.06 12.01
C LEU A 114 2.99 -5.82 12.89
N GLU A 115 2.64 -5.95 14.16
CA GLU A 115 3.28 -6.88 15.07
C GLU A 115 2.80 -8.32 14.80
N LEU A 116 3.65 -9.31 15.07
CA LEU A 116 3.32 -10.72 14.83
C LEU A 116 2.10 -11.17 15.64
N THR A 117 1.94 -10.63 16.85
CA THR A 117 0.81 -10.89 17.76
C THR A 117 -0.53 -10.40 17.20
N SER A 118 -0.51 -9.36 16.37
CA SER A 118 -1.70 -8.75 15.77
C SER A 118 -2.13 -9.41 14.46
N LEU A 119 -1.33 -10.30 13.87
CA LEU A 119 -1.61 -10.89 12.56
C LEU A 119 -2.89 -11.73 12.52
N SER A 120 -3.33 -12.29 13.66
CA SER A 120 -4.60 -13.01 13.76
C SER A 120 -5.81 -12.12 13.49
N ASP A 121 -5.70 -10.83 13.75
CA ASP A 121 -6.80 -9.89 13.51
C ASP A 121 -6.99 -9.60 12.01
N PHE A 122 -5.99 -9.92 11.19
CA PHE A 122 -6.02 -9.77 9.74
C PHE A 122 -6.22 -11.11 9.00
N SER A 123 -6.50 -12.21 9.71
CA SER A 123 -6.62 -13.54 9.08
C SER A 123 -8.01 -13.88 8.57
N ASN A 124 -8.99 -12.98 8.69
CA ASN A 124 -10.34 -13.21 8.15
C ASN A 124 -10.27 -13.35 6.61
N PRO A 125 -10.70 -14.48 6.01
CA PRO A 125 -10.58 -14.70 4.56
C PRO A 125 -11.30 -13.65 3.70
N LEU A 126 -12.42 -13.11 4.18
CA LEU A 126 -13.16 -12.05 3.46
C LEU A 126 -12.38 -10.74 3.47
N PHE A 127 -11.81 -10.37 4.62
CA PHE A 127 -10.92 -9.23 4.73
C PHE A 127 -9.67 -9.40 3.87
N VAL A 128 -9.00 -10.56 3.92
CA VAL A 128 -7.81 -10.84 3.10
C VAL A 128 -8.13 -10.66 1.62
N LYS A 129 -9.24 -11.23 1.14
CA LYS A 129 -9.67 -11.04 -0.24
C LYS A 129 -9.89 -9.56 -0.57
N PHE A 130 -10.64 -8.84 0.27
CA PHE A 130 -10.89 -7.41 0.11
C PHE A 130 -9.59 -6.60 0.04
N MET A 131 -8.66 -6.83 0.96
CA MET A 131 -7.38 -6.14 1.05
C MET A 131 -6.52 -6.38 -0.20
N LEU A 132 -6.42 -7.63 -0.68
CA LEU A 132 -5.65 -7.96 -1.88
C LEU A 132 -6.26 -7.33 -3.15
N ASP A 133 -7.60 -7.38 -3.29
CA ASP A 133 -8.30 -6.74 -4.41
C ASP A 133 -8.07 -5.22 -4.42
N LYS A 134 -8.05 -4.59 -3.24
CA LYS A 134 -7.74 -3.16 -3.07
C LYS A 134 -6.30 -2.81 -3.43
N LEU A 135 -5.33 -3.59 -2.97
CA LEU A 135 -3.92 -3.33 -3.24
C LEU A 135 -3.59 -3.37 -4.75
N ILE A 136 -4.26 -4.23 -5.52
CA ILE A 136 -4.11 -4.27 -6.99
C ILE A 136 -4.79 -3.05 -7.63
N THR A 137 -6.05 -2.78 -7.26
CA THR A 137 -6.87 -1.79 -7.99
C THR A 137 -6.45 -0.35 -7.75
N GLU A 138 -5.98 0.00 -6.55
CA GLU A 138 -5.64 1.38 -6.22
C GLU A 138 -4.32 1.85 -6.83
N LYS A 139 -3.58 0.99 -7.54
CA LYS A 139 -2.24 1.28 -8.12
C LYS A 139 -1.33 2.04 -7.16
N ARG A 140 -1.51 1.82 -5.85
CA ARG A 140 -0.70 2.49 -4.84
C ARG A 140 0.74 2.07 -5.04
N VAL A 141 1.66 2.99 -4.79
CA VAL A 141 3.04 2.58 -4.51
C VAL A 141 2.94 1.68 -3.28
N ILE A 142 3.09 0.37 -3.50
CA ILE A 142 3.13 -0.58 -2.40
C ILE A 142 4.40 -0.26 -1.61
N PHE A 143 4.20 0.43 -0.49
CA PHE A 143 5.26 0.82 0.43
C PHE A 143 5.85 -0.42 1.11
N THR A 144 7.07 -0.25 1.59
CA THR A 144 7.87 -1.27 2.25
C THR A 144 7.10 -2.06 3.31
N TRP A 145 6.42 -1.39 4.25
CA TRP A 145 5.71 -2.08 5.32
C TRP A 145 4.51 -2.89 4.84
N ILE A 146 3.84 -2.51 3.74
CA ILE A 146 2.75 -3.32 3.16
C ILE A 146 3.30 -4.68 2.71
N VAL A 147 4.44 -4.66 2.03
CA VAL A 147 5.12 -5.89 1.59
C VAL A 147 5.56 -6.71 2.79
N GLN A 148 6.15 -6.08 3.82
CA GLN A 148 6.54 -6.76 5.05
C GLN A 148 5.36 -7.37 5.80
N ASN A 149 4.21 -6.70 5.83
CA ASN A 149 2.98 -7.20 6.43
C ASN A 149 2.50 -8.45 5.66
N LEU A 150 2.46 -8.40 4.32
CA LEU A 150 2.11 -9.55 3.49
C LEU A 150 3.07 -10.74 3.72
N ILE A 151 4.39 -10.51 3.76
CA ILE A 151 5.39 -11.53 4.09
C ILE A 151 5.10 -12.15 5.45
N SER A 152 4.85 -11.32 6.46
CA SER A 152 4.56 -11.76 7.82
C SER A 152 3.29 -12.61 7.88
N MET A 153 2.25 -12.22 7.14
CA MET A 153 1.02 -13.00 7.01
C MET A 153 1.24 -14.35 6.30
N ILE A 154 2.10 -14.41 5.27
CA ILE A 154 2.44 -15.68 4.61
C ILE A 154 3.18 -16.62 5.58
N ARG A 155 4.15 -16.08 6.32
CA ARG A 155 4.90 -16.83 7.34
C ARG A 155 4.00 -17.37 8.44
N ALA A 156 3.04 -16.56 8.89
CA ALA A 156 2.04 -16.94 9.89
C ALA A 156 0.90 -17.81 9.35
N SER A 157 0.88 -18.13 8.04
CA SER A 157 -0.21 -18.86 7.38
C SER A 157 -1.57 -18.15 7.37
N SER A 158 -1.62 -16.87 7.73
CA SER A 158 -2.81 -16.00 7.63
C SER A 158 -3.09 -15.55 6.20
N LEU A 159 -2.08 -15.55 5.33
CA LEU A 159 -2.20 -15.36 3.89
C LEU A 159 -1.63 -16.58 3.17
N ARG A 160 -2.47 -17.33 2.46
CA ARG A 160 -2.04 -18.55 1.75
C ARG A 160 -1.86 -18.28 0.27
N PRO A 161 -0.62 -18.33 -0.28
CA PRO A 161 -0.39 -18.03 -1.70
C PRO A 161 -1.19 -18.90 -2.66
N ALA A 162 -1.47 -20.16 -2.30
CA ALA A 162 -2.26 -21.09 -3.10
C ALA A 162 -3.71 -20.63 -3.33
N GLU A 163 -4.29 -19.89 -2.39
CA GLU A 163 -5.67 -19.39 -2.48
C GLU A 163 -5.75 -18.06 -3.25
N HIS A 164 -4.61 -17.39 -3.44
CA HIS A 164 -4.52 -16.04 -3.99
C HIS A 164 -3.52 -15.92 -5.16
N GLU A 165 -3.34 -16.99 -5.94
CA GLU A 165 -2.39 -17.02 -7.07
C GLU A 165 -2.55 -15.83 -8.03
N LYS A 166 -3.80 -15.44 -8.33
CA LYS A 166 -4.11 -14.31 -9.20
C LYS A 166 -3.48 -13.01 -8.70
N PHE A 167 -3.51 -12.76 -7.39
CA PHE A 167 -2.92 -11.55 -6.81
C PHE A 167 -1.41 -11.50 -7.08
N PHE A 168 -0.68 -12.58 -6.78
CA PHE A 168 0.77 -12.61 -6.99
C PHE A 168 1.13 -12.52 -8.46
N VAL A 169 0.38 -13.15 -9.35
CA VAL A 169 0.60 -13.06 -10.80
C VAL A 169 0.41 -11.62 -11.31
N GLU A 170 -0.67 -10.95 -10.93
CA GLU A 170 -0.91 -9.56 -11.35
C GLU A 170 0.13 -8.60 -10.75
N LEU A 171 0.45 -8.76 -9.45
CA LEU A 171 1.50 -7.98 -8.80
C LEU A 171 2.87 -8.13 -9.50
N PHE A 172 3.20 -9.33 -9.96
CA PHE A 172 4.45 -9.60 -10.68
C PHE A 172 4.48 -8.93 -12.05
N LYS A 173 3.37 -8.98 -12.79
CA LYS A 173 3.23 -8.31 -14.10
C LYS A 173 3.39 -6.80 -13.96
N GLU A 174 2.67 -6.20 -13.01
CA GLU A 174 2.68 -4.74 -12.81
C GLU A 174 3.99 -4.20 -12.25
N SER A 175 4.72 -5.00 -11.47
CA SER A 175 6.00 -4.59 -10.90
C SER A 175 7.00 -4.32 -12.02
N GLN A 176 7.55 -3.10 -12.13
CA GLN A 176 8.60 -2.85 -13.13
C GLN A 176 9.92 -3.55 -12.79
N TYR A 177 10.21 -3.69 -11.50
CA TYR A 177 11.41 -4.28 -10.93
C TYR A 177 11.04 -5.23 -9.79
N VAL A 178 11.74 -6.35 -9.68
CA VAL A 178 11.58 -7.31 -8.58
C VAL A 178 12.86 -7.38 -7.79
N GLN A 179 12.96 -6.49 -6.80
CA GLN A 179 14.15 -6.31 -5.94
C GLN A 179 13.73 -5.98 -4.51
N GLY A 180 14.67 -6.13 -3.58
CA GLY A 180 14.44 -5.89 -2.15
C GLY A 180 13.23 -6.69 -1.64
N GLU A 181 12.37 -6.04 -0.88
CA GLU A 181 11.26 -6.71 -0.19
C GLU A 181 10.23 -7.32 -1.15
N ARG A 182 10.07 -6.77 -2.35
CA ARG A 182 9.18 -7.40 -3.35
C ARG A 182 9.74 -8.75 -3.80
N ALA A 183 11.05 -8.87 -3.93
CA ALA A 183 11.69 -10.15 -4.18
C ALA A 183 11.46 -11.09 -2.99
N ASP A 184 11.65 -10.61 -1.75
CA ASP A 184 11.40 -11.43 -0.56
C ASP A 184 9.93 -11.92 -0.47
N LEU A 185 8.97 -11.10 -0.88
CA LEU A 185 7.56 -11.49 -0.96
C LEU A 185 7.32 -12.64 -1.94
N PHE A 186 7.86 -12.53 -3.16
CA PHE A 186 7.70 -13.60 -4.15
C PHE A 186 8.46 -14.86 -3.75
N LEU A 187 9.63 -14.72 -3.14
CA LEU A 187 10.39 -15.85 -2.59
C LEU A 187 9.54 -16.60 -1.57
N GLU A 188 9.05 -15.90 -0.55
CA GLU A 188 8.21 -16.50 0.50
C GLU A 188 6.93 -17.13 -0.08
N ALA A 189 6.29 -16.47 -1.05
CA ALA A 189 5.09 -16.97 -1.69
C ALA A 189 5.34 -18.27 -2.48
N VAL A 190 6.45 -18.36 -3.21
CA VAL A 190 6.81 -19.55 -3.99
C VAL A 190 7.33 -20.67 -3.08
N GLU A 191 8.02 -20.37 -1.99
CA GLU A 191 8.42 -21.38 -1.01
C GLU A 191 7.20 -22.06 -0.37
N LYS A 192 6.15 -21.31 -0.04
CA LYS A 192 4.90 -21.88 0.48
C LYS A 192 4.04 -22.54 -0.59
N HIS A 193 4.12 -22.09 -1.84
CA HIS A 193 3.36 -22.63 -2.97
C HIS A 193 4.21 -22.71 -4.25
N PRO A 194 5.04 -23.76 -4.41
CA PRO A 194 5.99 -23.85 -5.52
C PRO A 194 5.34 -23.80 -6.91
N ARG A 195 4.08 -24.23 -7.04
CA ARG A 195 3.33 -24.16 -8.30
C ARG A 195 3.12 -22.71 -8.77
N LEU A 196 3.18 -21.72 -7.88
CA LEU A 196 3.12 -20.30 -8.24
C LEU A 196 4.23 -19.94 -9.24
N PHE A 197 5.42 -20.55 -9.13
CA PHE A 197 6.50 -20.34 -10.10
C PHE A 197 6.03 -20.59 -11.54
N CYS A 198 5.32 -21.70 -11.77
CA CYS A 198 4.79 -22.07 -13.09
C CYS A 198 3.79 -21.04 -13.64
N LEU A 199 3.16 -20.23 -12.79
CA LEU A 199 2.27 -19.16 -13.20
C LEU A 199 3.04 -17.88 -13.51
N LEU A 200 4.06 -17.55 -12.72
CA LEU A 200 4.89 -16.35 -12.93
C LEU A 200 5.69 -16.42 -14.25
N ILE A 201 6.25 -17.59 -14.60
CA ILE A 201 7.02 -17.74 -15.85
C ILE A 201 6.20 -17.64 -17.13
N LYS A 202 4.86 -17.64 -17.04
CA LYS A 202 3.98 -17.44 -18.20
C LYS A 202 3.93 -15.98 -18.65
N ASP A 203 4.52 -15.07 -17.87
CA ASP A 203 4.62 -13.67 -18.25
C ASP A 203 5.49 -13.48 -19.51
N ARG A 204 5.07 -12.58 -20.39
CA ARG A 204 5.70 -12.38 -21.71
C ARG A 204 6.87 -11.40 -21.62
N LEU A 205 7.96 -11.83 -20.97
CA LEU A 205 9.18 -11.05 -20.83
C LEU A 205 9.96 -10.97 -22.15
N SER A 206 10.31 -9.76 -22.60
CA SER A 206 11.10 -9.51 -23.81
C SER A 206 12.59 -9.79 -23.58
N ILE A 207 13.00 -11.04 -23.79
CA ILE A 207 14.37 -11.53 -23.51
C ILE A 207 15.04 -12.01 -24.80
N ASP A 208 15.45 -11.09 -25.67
CA ASP A 208 16.19 -11.43 -26.89
C ASP A 208 17.11 -10.28 -27.38
N PRO A 209 18.08 -10.55 -28.27
CA PRO A 209 19.01 -9.52 -28.76
C PRO A 209 18.36 -8.40 -29.57
N PHE A 210 17.26 -8.64 -30.28
CA PHE A 210 16.59 -7.63 -31.10
C PHE A 210 15.78 -6.67 -30.23
N SER A 211 15.09 -7.19 -29.21
CA SER A 211 14.42 -6.34 -28.20
C SER A 211 15.43 -5.51 -27.42
N LYS A 212 16.62 -6.04 -27.11
CA LYS A 212 17.74 -5.27 -26.52
C LYS A 212 18.14 -4.07 -27.37
N GLN A 213 18.16 -4.22 -28.70
CA GLN A 213 18.54 -3.15 -29.63
C GLN A 213 17.41 -2.12 -29.84
N THR A 214 16.17 -2.59 -29.94
CA THR A 214 15.01 -1.75 -30.28
C THR A 214 14.37 -1.06 -29.09
N ASN A 215 14.42 -1.66 -27.89
CA ASN A 215 13.90 -1.09 -26.65
C ASN A 215 14.71 -1.57 -25.44
N TYR A 216 15.92 -1.02 -25.28
CA TYR A 216 16.86 -1.41 -24.23
C TYR A 216 16.29 -1.27 -22.82
N SER A 217 15.54 -0.20 -22.53
CA SER A 217 14.97 0.04 -21.19
C SER A 217 13.95 -1.02 -20.79
N GLN A 218 13.07 -1.43 -21.71
CA GLN A 218 12.14 -2.53 -21.46
C GLN A 218 12.88 -3.86 -21.31
N TRP A 219 13.82 -4.13 -22.22
CA TRP A 219 14.63 -5.35 -22.19
C TRP A 219 15.41 -5.50 -20.88
N LEU A 220 15.96 -4.40 -20.34
CA LEU A 220 16.70 -4.42 -19.08
C LEU A 220 15.79 -4.82 -17.91
N ARG A 221 14.61 -4.20 -17.80
CA ARG A 221 13.61 -4.53 -16.78
C ARG A 221 13.16 -5.98 -16.85
N ASP A 222 12.82 -6.44 -18.06
CA ASP A 222 12.39 -7.82 -18.28
C ASP A 222 13.53 -8.80 -17.99
N SER A 223 14.77 -8.47 -18.35
CA SER A 223 15.96 -9.25 -18.06
C SER A 223 16.18 -9.44 -16.56
N GLU A 224 16.00 -8.38 -15.77
CA GLU A 224 16.11 -8.47 -14.31
C GLU A 224 15.02 -9.35 -13.72
N LYS A 225 13.76 -9.20 -14.16
CA LYS A 225 12.66 -10.10 -13.78
C LYS A 225 12.95 -11.55 -14.16
N PHE A 226 13.46 -11.78 -15.36
CA PHE A 226 13.76 -13.10 -15.88
C PHE A 226 14.88 -13.79 -15.07
N LEU A 227 15.94 -13.05 -14.73
CA LEU A 227 16.99 -13.53 -13.85
C LEU A 227 16.48 -13.80 -12.43
N TYR A 228 15.55 -12.97 -11.94
CA TYR A 228 14.90 -13.19 -10.66
C TYR A 228 14.07 -14.50 -10.64
N LEU A 229 13.27 -14.75 -11.69
CA LEU A 229 12.61 -16.05 -11.88
C LEU A 229 13.65 -17.19 -11.90
N GLY A 230 14.82 -16.97 -12.50
CA GLY A 230 15.92 -17.93 -12.49
C GLY A 230 16.43 -18.25 -11.08
N LYS A 231 16.34 -17.32 -10.13
CA LYS A 231 16.63 -17.58 -8.70
C LYS A 231 15.50 -18.39 -8.06
N LEU A 232 14.25 -18.01 -8.29
CA LEU A 232 13.09 -18.75 -7.75
C LEU A 232 13.03 -20.21 -8.23
N ARG A 233 13.52 -20.49 -9.43
CA ARG A 233 13.61 -21.84 -9.99
C ARG A 233 14.36 -22.84 -9.10
N THR A 234 15.28 -22.37 -8.25
CA THR A 234 16.08 -23.23 -7.35
C THR A 234 15.31 -23.67 -6.10
N ILE A 235 14.10 -23.16 -5.88
CA ILE A 235 13.25 -23.54 -4.75
C ILE A 235 12.82 -25.01 -4.91
N LYS A 236 12.88 -25.75 -3.81
CA LYS A 236 12.48 -27.17 -3.77
C LYS A 236 10.98 -27.30 -3.99
N GLY A 237 10.56 -28.28 -4.80
CA GLY A 237 9.14 -28.55 -5.08
C GLY A 237 8.60 -27.86 -6.32
N VAL A 238 9.41 -27.08 -7.05
CA VAL A 238 9.04 -26.59 -8.38
C VAL A 238 9.12 -27.75 -9.39
N ASP A 239 7.95 -28.20 -9.83
CA ASP A 239 7.82 -29.31 -10.78
C ASP A 239 8.32 -28.94 -12.19
N THR A 240 8.99 -29.89 -12.84
CA THR A 240 9.46 -29.75 -14.22
C THR A 240 8.29 -29.94 -15.21
N THR A 241 7.47 -28.90 -15.36
CA THR A 241 6.44 -28.83 -16.41
C THR A 241 7.04 -28.43 -17.76
N ALA A 242 6.30 -28.59 -18.86
CA ALA A 242 6.74 -28.13 -20.18
C ALA A 242 7.12 -26.64 -20.21
N GLY A 243 6.37 -25.79 -19.50
CA GLY A 243 6.69 -24.35 -19.37
C GLY A 243 7.98 -24.10 -18.59
N VAL A 244 8.21 -24.87 -17.52
CA VAL A 244 9.45 -24.77 -16.73
C VAL A 244 10.65 -25.25 -17.54
N ALA A 245 10.51 -26.33 -18.31
CA ALA A 245 11.56 -26.81 -19.21
C ALA A 245 11.92 -25.79 -20.30
N ASP A 246 10.92 -25.12 -20.88
CA ASP A 246 11.16 -24.02 -21.84
C ASP A 246 11.86 -22.83 -21.17
N PHE A 247 11.43 -22.45 -19.96
CA PHE A 247 12.09 -21.42 -19.17
C PHE A 247 13.56 -21.77 -18.89
N ASP A 248 13.85 -22.99 -18.43
CA ASP A 248 15.20 -23.46 -18.13
C ASP A 248 16.10 -23.42 -19.40
N ARG A 249 15.56 -23.82 -20.55
CA ARG A 249 16.24 -23.70 -21.85
C ARG A 249 16.54 -22.25 -22.21
N ARG A 250 15.56 -21.34 -22.08
CA ARG A 250 15.75 -19.90 -22.32
C ARG A 250 16.77 -19.29 -21.37
N LEU A 251 16.80 -19.74 -20.11
CA LEU A 251 17.76 -19.27 -19.10
C LEU A 251 19.19 -19.68 -19.44
N MET A 252 19.40 -20.89 -19.96
CA MET A 252 20.71 -21.31 -20.47
C MET A 252 21.16 -20.45 -21.65
N LEU A 253 20.28 -20.28 -22.66
CA LEU A 253 20.57 -19.41 -23.81
C LEU A 253 20.89 -17.97 -23.40
N TYR A 254 20.12 -17.41 -22.46
CA TYR A 254 20.37 -16.06 -21.93
C TYR A 254 21.75 -15.95 -21.28
N LYS A 255 22.15 -16.95 -20.49
CA LYS A 255 23.48 -16.99 -19.88
C LYS A 255 24.58 -17.10 -20.94
N ASP A 256 24.39 -17.90 -21.98
CA ASP A 256 25.36 -18.05 -23.06
C ASP A 256 25.49 -16.78 -23.92
N MET A 257 24.39 -16.10 -24.23
CA MET A 257 24.41 -14.80 -24.93
C MET A 257 25.16 -13.71 -24.15
N ASN A 258 25.13 -13.76 -22.82
CA ASN A 258 25.78 -12.78 -21.95
C ASN A 258 27.14 -13.27 -21.39
N ARG A 259 27.55 -14.50 -21.72
CA ARG A 259 28.93 -14.96 -21.53
C ARG A 259 29.79 -14.28 -22.60
N CYS A 260 30.35 -13.11 -22.30
CA CYS A 260 31.47 -12.62 -23.09
C CYS A 260 32.65 -13.62 -22.94
N PRO A 261 33.25 -14.09 -24.04
CA PRO A 261 34.62 -14.56 -23.96
C PRO A 261 35.48 -13.33 -23.68
N ARG A 262 36.00 -13.20 -22.46
CA ARG A 262 37.16 -12.34 -22.20
C ARG A 262 38.35 -13.00 -22.90
N GLY A 263 38.56 -12.68 -24.17
CA GLY A 263 39.76 -13.08 -24.90
C GLY A 263 39.52 -13.28 -26.39
N LEU A 264 39.89 -12.28 -27.19
CA LEU A 264 40.78 -12.39 -28.36
C LEU A 264 40.65 -11.12 -29.23
N GLY A 265 41.03 -9.99 -28.66
CA GLY A 265 41.63 -8.90 -29.42
C GLY A 265 43.15 -9.12 -29.47
N ARG A 266 43.60 -10.15 -30.19
CA ARG A 266 44.94 -10.11 -30.79
C ARG A 266 44.74 -9.51 -32.17
N PHE A 267 44.80 -8.18 -32.24
CA PHE A 267 45.14 -7.53 -33.49
C PHE A 267 46.63 -7.80 -33.74
N SER A 268 46.85 -8.41 -34.90
CA SER A 268 48.08 -8.44 -35.72
C SER A 268 49.22 -7.52 -35.28
#